data_AF-A0A538C1U5-F1
#
_entry.id   AF-A0A538C1U5-F1
#
_cell.length_a   1.000
_cell.length_b   1.000
_cell.length_c   1.000
_cell.angle_alpha   90.00
_cell.angle_beta   90.00
_cell.angle_gamma   90.00
#
_symmetry.space_group_name_H-M   'P 1'
#
loop_
_entity.id
_entity.type
_entity.pdbx_description
1 polymer ?
#
loop_
_entity_poly.entity_id
_entity_poly.type
_entity_poly.pdbx_seq_one_letter_code
_entity_poly.pdbx_strand_id
1 'polypeptide(L)'
;MLANIRNHGLRRDRFPAAVVERALSTGRAIVLSDAWIDVCSLDLPCDGDVASCPATCSRNFANRIYRQARVAVFVSPMHRRLIEAVIGVPLPQSVVYSRPQIDTSRFRPLGLPRDIDVLYVGSINKAKGYENLIARFGADRLTFVGPNYLGKPVQGNWLGPVSQELLPTVYNRARIFAHLPEWIEPMGRTVVEAALCGCELVLNDRVGVTSYPPRDWQDPTRVGANAERFWSDLERTLA
;
A
#
# COMPACT_ATOMS: atom_id res chain seq x y z
N MET A 1 -12.28 4.07 -21.13
CA MET A 1 -11.46 3.29 -20.18
C MET A 1 -11.48 4.03 -18.87
N LEU A 2 -12.17 3.52 -17.84
CA LEU A 2 -12.08 4.15 -16.51
C LEU A 2 -10.90 3.50 -15.79
N ALA A 3 -9.92 4.31 -15.41
CA ALA A 3 -8.77 3.91 -14.62
C ALA A 3 -8.86 4.68 -13.30
N ASN A 4 -9.02 3.94 -12.20
CA ASN A 4 -9.12 4.45 -10.84
C ASN A 4 -10.52 4.96 -10.41
N ILE A 5 -11.34 4.06 -9.88
CA ILE A 5 -12.55 4.42 -9.12
C ILE A 5 -12.08 4.72 -7.69
N ARG A 6 -11.58 5.94 -7.42
CA ARG A 6 -11.27 6.34 -6.04
C ARG A 6 -12.56 6.57 -5.25
N ASN A 7 -13.11 5.52 -4.66
CA ASN A 7 -14.25 5.60 -3.76
C ASN A 7 -13.85 5.99 -2.32
N HIS A 8 -12.99 7.00 -2.16
CA HIS A 8 -12.62 7.52 -0.84
C HIS A 8 -13.59 8.64 -0.44
N GLY A 9 -14.46 8.39 0.55
CA GLY A 9 -15.65 9.21 0.82
C GLY A 9 -15.43 10.67 1.24
N LEU A 10 -14.22 11.07 1.64
CA LEU A 10 -13.90 12.48 1.98
C LEU A 10 -13.50 13.35 0.80
N ARG A 11 -13.22 12.79 -0.38
CA ARG A 11 -12.69 13.60 -1.49
C ARG A 11 -13.81 14.05 -2.42
N ARG A 12 -13.80 15.35 -2.75
CA ARG A 12 -14.75 16.01 -3.67
C ARG A 12 -14.63 15.55 -5.14
N ASP A 13 -13.69 14.67 -5.44
CA ASP A 13 -13.33 14.18 -6.78
C ASP A 13 -13.90 12.78 -7.10
N ARG A 14 -14.87 12.28 -6.32
CA ARG A 14 -15.52 10.99 -6.63
C ARG A 14 -16.25 11.04 -7.98
N PHE A 15 -16.17 9.94 -8.72
CA PHE A 15 -17.11 9.73 -9.82
C PHE A 15 -18.50 9.46 -9.26
N PRO A 16 -19.56 10.16 -9.72
CA PRO A 16 -20.92 9.83 -9.36
C PRO A 16 -21.22 8.36 -9.68
N ALA A 17 -22.01 7.68 -8.84
CA ALA A 17 -22.36 6.27 -9.05
C ALA A 17 -22.89 5.99 -10.47
N ALA A 18 -23.73 6.88 -11.01
CA ALA A 18 -24.23 6.79 -12.38
C ALA A 18 -23.12 6.85 -13.46
N VAL A 19 -22.03 7.58 -13.23
CA VAL A 19 -20.87 7.59 -14.16
C VAL A 19 -20.14 6.24 -14.11
N VAL A 20 -19.95 5.71 -12.91
CA VAL A 20 -19.33 4.39 -12.71
C VAL A 20 -20.18 3.30 -13.37
N GLU A 21 -21.50 3.33 -13.16
CA GLU A 21 -22.44 2.38 -13.76
C GLU A 21 -22.44 2.45 -15.29
N ARG A 22 -22.45 3.65 -15.88
CA ARG A 22 -22.32 3.81 -17.33
C ARG A 22 -20.99 3.26 -17.86
N ALA A 23 -19.91 3.36 -17.09
CA ALA A 23 -18.62 2.82 -17.51
C ALA A 23 -18.60 1.29 -17.41
N LEU A 24 -19.13 0.72 -16.32
CA LEU A 24 -19.25 -0.72 -16.15
C LEU A 24 -20.14 -1.35 -17.23
N SER A 25 -21.24 -0.70 -17.61
CA SER A 25 -22.16 -1.20 -18.65
C SER A 25 -21.54 -1.28 -20.05
N THR A 26 -20.39 -0.64 -20.29
CA THR A 26 -19.65 -0.80 -21.55
C THR A 26 -18.98 -2.17 -21.71
N GLY A 27 -18.84 -2.94 -20.62
CA GLY A 27 -18.05 -4.17 -20.59
C GLY A 27 -16.54 -3.95 -20.76
N ARG A 28 -16.07 -2.70 -20.72
CA ARG A 28 -14.65 -2.32 -20.94
C ARG A 28 -13.99 -1.70 -19.71
N ALA A 29 -14.67 -1.70 -18.56
CA ALA A 29 -14.15 -1.11 -17.34
C ALA A 29 -13.04 -1.99 -16.73
N ILE A 30 -11.96 -1.36 -16.28
CA ILE A 30 -10.88 -1.99 -15.52
C ILE A 30 -10.93 -1.40 -14.12
N VAL A 31 -10.87 -2.24 -13.10
CA VAL A 31 -10.87 -1.79 -11.70
C VAL A 31 -9.43 -1.79 -11.22
N LEU A 32 -8.92 -0.62 -10.84
CA LEU A 32 -7.61 -0.47 -10.22
C LEU A 32 -7.79 -0.43 -8.71
N SER A 33 -7.64 -1.58 -8.06
CA SER A 33 -7.65 -1.70 -6.61
C SER A 33 -6.23 -1.40 -6.08
N ASP A 34 -5.91 -0.10 -6.02
CA ASP A 34 -4.59 0.44 -5.65
C ASP A 34 -4.39 0.61 -4.13
N ALA A 35 -5.45 0.42 -3.35
CA ALA A 35 -5.49 0.26 -1.89
C ALA A 35 -6.80 -0.45 -1.50
N TRP A 36 -7.22 -0.40 -0.23
CA TRP A 36 -8.51 -0.94 0.26
C TRP A 36 -9.76 -0.22 -0.28
N ILE A 37 -9.62 0.55 -1.35
CA ILE A 37 -10.72 1.24 -2.01
C ILE A 37 -11.74 0.19 -2.44
N ASP A 38 -13.02 0.50 -2.25
CA ASP A 38 -14.21 -0.35 -2.50
C ASP A 38 -14.61 -1.29 -1.36
N VAL A 39 -13.68 -1.65 -0.46
CA VAL A 39 -13.96 -2.61 0.63
C VAL A 39 -13.59 -2.09 2.03
N CYS A 40 -13.09 -0.86 2.13
CA CYS A 40 -12.52 -0.32 3.37
C CYS A 40 -13.53 -0.14 4.52
N SER A 41 -14.83 -0.12 4.26
CA SER A 41 -15.86 -0.08 5.30
C SER A 41 -16.62 -1.41 5.44
N LEU A 42 -16.12 -2.47 4.80
CA LEU A 42 -16.68 -3.82 4.95
C LEU A 42 -16.02 -4.51 6.15
N ASP A 43 -15.81 -5.81 6.08
CA ASP A 43 -15.19 -6.61 7.15
C ASP A 43 -13.70 -6.24 7.37
N LEU A 44 -13.18 -5.30 6.57
CA LEU A 44 -11.89 -4.68 6.74
C LEU A 44 -12.13 -3.35 7.43
N PRO A 45 -11.62 -3.14 8.66
CA PRO A 45 -11.75 -1.84 9.27
C PRO A 45 -10.98 -0.81 8.43
N CYS A 46 -11.39 0.48 8.46
CA CYS A 46 -10.69 1.62 7.86
C CYS A 46 -9.99 2.42 8.97
N ASP A 47 -8.67 2.59 8.87
CA ASP A 47 -7.73 3.24 9.82
C ASP A 47 -7.80 2.95 11.33
N GLY A 48 -8.74 2.15 11.81
CA GLY A 48 -8.86 1.70 13.19
C GLY A 48 -10.31 1.42 13.56
N ASP A 49 -11.24 2.01 12.80
CA ASP A 49 -12.56 2.31 13.30
C ASP A 49 -13.59 2.42 12.15
N VAL A 50 -14.44 1.40 12.05
CA VAL A 50 -15.56 1.34 11.10
C VAL A 50 -16.58 2.45 11.38
N ALA A 51 -16.75 2.87 12.64
CA ALA A 51 -17.69 3.91 13.03
C ALA A 51 -17.23 5.31 12.56
N SER A 52 -15.92 5.51 12.39
CA SER A 52 -15.36 6.75 11.85
C SER A 52 -15.05 6.69 10.36
N CYS A 53 -15.35 5.59 9.66
CA CYS A 53 -15.03 5.45 8.25
C CYS A 53 -15.87 6.45 7.43
N PRO A 54 -15.22 7.43 6.76
CA PRO A 54 -15.96 8.40 5.98
C PRO A 54 -16.37 7.86 4.60
N ALA A 55 -15.97 6.62 4.28
CA ALA A 55 -16.28 5.97 3.01
C ALA A 55 -17.64 5.27 3.08
N THR A 56 -18.47 5.52 2.06
CA THR A 56 -19.77 4.86 1.89
C THR A 56 -19.62 3.54 1.14
N CYS A 57 -18.58 2.75 1.42
CA CYS A 57 -18.41 1.47 0.71
C CYS A 57 -19.53 0.52 1.15
N SER A 58 -20.24 -0.04 0.18
CA SER A 58 -21.27 -1.04 0.43
C SER A 58 -20.91 -2.31 -0.31
N ARG A 59 -21.20 -3.46 0.30
CA ARG A 59 -20.94 -4.76 -0.31
C ARG A 59 -21.65 -4.88 -1.65
N ASN A 60 -22.85 -4.32 -1.77
CA ASN A 60 -23.60 -4.27 -3.03
C ASN A 60 -22.85 -3.52 -4.13
N PHE A 61 -22.24 -2.38 -3.81
CA PHE A 61 -21.48 -1.60 -4.77
C PHE A 61 -20.16 -2.28 -5.13
N ALA A 62 -19.41 -2.79 -4.14
CA ALA A 62 -18.20 -3.57 -4.37
C ALA A 62 -18.48 -4.79 -5.27
N ASN A 63 -19.51 -5.58 -4.94
CA ASN A 63 -19.94 -6.73 -5.74
C ASN A 63 -20.29 -6.32 -7.18
N ARG A 64 -20.93 -5.16 -7.38
CA ARG A 64 -21.25 -4.66 -8.72
C ARG A 64 -19.99 -4.31 -9.51
N ILE A 65 -19.06 -3.59 -8.89
CA ILE A 65 -17.77 -3.22 -9.49
C ILE A 65 -17.02 -4.47 -9.96
N TYR A 66 -16.78 -5.43 -9.06
CA TYR A 66 -15.99 -6.62 -9.40
C TYR A 66 -16.71 -7.56 -10.38
N ARG A 67 -18.05 -7.71 -10.27
CA ARG A 67 -18.81 -8.57 -11.19
C ARG A 67 -18.83 -8.02 -12.63
N GLN A 68 -18.83 -6.70 -12.81
CA GLN A 68 -18.98 -6.08 -14.14
C GLN A 68 -17.65 -5.62 -14.75
N ALA A 69 -16.58 -5.54 -13.96
CA ALA A 69 -15.26 -5.22 -14.46
C ALA A 69 -14.77 -6.30 -15.42
N ARG A 70 -14.12 -5.86 -16.50
CA ARG A 70 -13.44 -6.75 -17.44
C ARG A 70 -12.20 -7.36 -16.79
N VAL A 71 -11.43 -6.52 -16.10
CA VAL A 71 -10.20 -6.90 -15.38
C VAL A 71 -10.14 -6.16 -14.05
N ALA A 72 -9.69 -6.85 -13.00
CA ALA A 72 -9.31 -6.25 -11.73
C ALA A 72 -7.79 -6.23 -11.55
N VAL A 73 -7.25 -5.10 -11.12
CA VAL A 73 -5.82 -4.92 -10.84
C VAL A 73 -5.63 -4.80 -9.34
N PHE A 74 -4.72 -5.59 -8.77
CA PHE A 74 -4.43 -5.60 -7.33
C PHE A 74 -2.96 -5.33 -7.05
N VAL A 75 -2.64 -4.71 -5.90
CA VAL A 75 -1.25 -4.39 -5.57
C VAL A 75 -0.41 -5.54 -4.97
N SER A 76 -1.04 -6.61 -4.50
CA SER A 76 -0.36 -7.84 -4.04
C SER A 76 -1.27 -9.09 -4.08
N PRO A 77 -0.72 -10.33 -4.11
CA PRO A 77 -1.53 -11.53 -3.94
C PRO A 77 -2.30 -11.51 -2.63
N MET A 78 -1.68 -10.99 -1.57
CA MET A 78 -2.33 -10.80 -0.28
C MET A 78 -3.55 -9.88 -0.39
N HIS A 79 -3.39 -8.74 -1.07
CA HIS A 79 -4.48 -7.80 -1.36
C HIS A 79 -5.62 -8.48 -2.12
N ARG A 80 -5.30 -9.15 -3.23
CA ARG A 80 -6.29 -9.88 -4.04
C ARG A 80 -7.08 -10.89 -3.20
N ARG A 81 -6.40 -11.74 -2.43
CA ARG A 81 -7.04 -12.77 -1.60
C ARG A 81 -7.98 -12.15 -0.57
N LEU A 82 -7.59 -11.01 0.02
CA LEU A 82 -8.43 -10.33 0.99
C LEU A 82 -9.67 -9.73 0.33
N ILE A 83 -9.54 -9.09 -0.84
CA ILE A 83 -10.69 -8.61 -1.60
C ILE A 83 -11.63 -9.78 -1.93
N GLU A 84 -11.09 -10.88 -2.44
CA GLU A 84 -11.85 -12.09 -2.79
C GLU A 84 -12.64 -12.67 -1.61
N ALA A 85 -12.05 -12.64 -0.40
CA ALA A 85 -12.71 -13.11 0.81
C ALA A 85 -13.81 -12.16 1.32
N VAL A 86 -13.74 -10.88 0.97
CA VAL A 86 -14.66 -9.84 1.46
C VAL A 86 -15.81 -9.60 0.49
N ILE A 87 -15.62 -9.77 -0.81
CA ILE A 87 -16.71 -9.61 -1.78
C ILE A 87 -17.57 -10.88 -1.85
N GLY A 88 -18.86 -10.71 -2.19
CA GLY A 88 -19.81 -11.81 -2.33
C GLY A 88 -19.94 -12.33 -3.77
N VAL A 89 -18.94 -12.10 -4.61
CA VAL A 89 -18.97 -12.45 -6.04
C VAL A 89 -17.61 -12.99 -6.49
N PRO A 90 -17.56 -13.86 -7.52
CA PRO A 90 -16.30 -14.24 -8.12
C PRO A 90 -15.55 -13.01 -8.65
N LEU A 91 -14.23 -13.02 -8.49
CA LEU A 91 -13.39 -12.01 -9.12
C LEU A 91 -13.41 -12.16 -10.65
N PRO A 92 -13.30 -11.05 -11.39
CA PRO A 92 -13.07 -11.12 -12.83
C PRO A 92 -11.64 -11.62 -13.10
N GLN A 93 -11.25 -11.70 -14.38
CA GLN A 93 -9.84 -11.82 -14.72
C GLN A 93 -9.04 -10.77 -13.96
N SER A 94 -7.86 -11.13 -13.44
CA SER A 94 -7.09 -10.23 -12.60
C SER A 94 -5.62 -10.20 -12.94
N VAL A 95 -5.06 -9.00 -12.81
CA VAL A 95 -3.64 -8.75 -12.88
C VAL A 95 -3.21 -8.35 -11.48
N VAL A 96 -2.16 -8.96 -10.97
CA VAL A 96 -1.58 -8.50 -9.72
C VAL A 96 -0.42 -7.57 -10.04
N TYR A 97 -0.71 -6.27 -10.03
CA TYR A 97 0.22 -5.18 -10.17
C TYR A 97 1.09 -5.04 -8.92
N SER A 98 2.12 -5.86 -8.88
CA SER A 98 2.89 -6.16 -7.69
C SER A 98 3.80 -5.07 -7.13
N ARG A 99 3.97 -3.91 -7.77
CA ARG A 99 5.27 -3.26 -7.63
C ARG A 99 5.16 -1.75 -7.70
N PRO A 100 5.54 -1.02 -6.64
CA PRO A 100 5.56 0.42 -6.72
C PRO A 100 6.53 0.84 -7.81
N GLN A 101 6.18 1.89 -8.53
CA GLN A 101 7.17 2.61 -9.32
C GLN A 101 8.05 3.37 -8.34
N ILE A 102 9.26 2.86 -8.16
CA ILE A 102 10.31 3.49 -7.37
C ILE A 102 11.43 3.86 -8.32
N ASP A 103 11.90 5.09 -8.19
CA ASP A 103 13.09 5.54 -8.87
C ASP A 103 14.32 4.87 -8.24
N THR A 104 14.78 3.78 -8.85
CA THR A 104 15.93 3.00 -8.38
C THR A 104 17.26 3.72 -8.56
N SER A 105 17.29 4.81 -9.33
CA SER A 105 18.47 5.69 -9.40
C SER A 105 18.63 6.55 -8.14
N ARG A 106 17.51 6.84 -7.46
CA ARG A 106 17.43 7.59 -6.21
C ARG A 106 17.47 6.69 -4.98
N PHE A 107 16.60 5.67 -4.95
CA PHE A 107 16.54 4.71 -3.84
C PHE A 107 17.56 3.59 -4.09
N ARG A 108 18.76 3.79 -3.54
CA ARG A 108 19.89 2.88 -3.64
C ARG A 108 20.83 3.05 -2.44
N PRO A 109 21.80 2.15 -2.22
CA PRO A 109 22.84 2.36 -1.23
C PRO A 109 23.69 3.60 -1.57
N LEU A 110 23.91 4.46 -0.59
CA LEU A 110 24.69 5.70 -0.69
C LEU A 110 25.99 5.66 0.12
N GLY A 111 26.24 4.59 0.88
CA GLY A 111 27.46 4.45 1.70
C GLY A 111 27.50 5.39 2.91
N LEU A 112 26.35 5.89 3.37
CA LEU A 112 26.26 6.75 4.54
C LEU A 112 26.45 5.96 5.84
N PRO A 113 26.95 6.59 6.93
CA PRO A 113 26.92 6.00 8.26
C PRO A 113 25.47 5.67 8.66
N ARG A 114 25.25 4.45 9.18
CA ARG A 114 23.92 4.01 9.67
C ARG A 114 23.74 4.36 11.16
N ASP A 115 23.47 5.63 11.44
CA ASP A 115 23.35 6.20 12.79
C ASP A 115 21.93 6.18 13.37
N ILE A 116 20.90 5.85 12.57
CA ILE A 116 19.55 5.57 13.03
C ILE A 116 19.44 4.06 13.31
N ASP A 117 19.09 3.67 14.53
CA ASP A 117 18.97 2.25 14.89
C ASP A 117 17.75 1.60 14.21
N VAL A 118 16.54 2.02 14.55
CA VAL A 118 15.29 1.50 13.95
C VAL A 118 14.48 2.63 13.35
N LEU A 119 14.20 2.53 12.06
CA LEU A 119 13.41 3.50 11.29
C LEU A 119 12.02 2.95 10.96
N TYR A 120 11.02 3.81 11.12
CA TYR A 120 9.70 3.66 10.50
C TYR A 120 9.42 4.88 9.61
N VAL A 121 8.89 4.64 8.41
CA VAL A 121 8.43 5.69 7.48
C VAL A 121 6.97 5.42 7.09
N GLY A 122 6.10 6.39 7.35
CA GLY A 122 4.68 6.32 7.01
C GLY A 122 3.79 7.12 7.96
N SER A 123 2.47 7.01 7.78
CA SER A 123 1.50 7.59 8.71
C SER A 123 1.60 6.92 10.08
N ILE A 124 1.84 7.71 11.14
CA ILE A 124 2.04 7.19 12.48
C ILE A 124 0.67 7.03 13.15
N ASN A 125 0.16 5.79 13.15
CA ASN A 125 -1.08 5.41 13.79
C ASN A 125 -1.07 3.92 14.19
N LYS A 126 -2.14 3.51 14.87
CA LYS A 126 -2.32 2.13 15.34
C LYS A 126 -2.35 1.11 14.20
N ALA A 127 -3.13 1.35 13.16
CA ALA A 127 -3.24 0.45 12.02
C ALA A 127 -1.88 0.15 11.36
N LYS A 128 -0.99 1.16 11.30
CA LYS A 128 0.37 1.02 10.76
C LYS A 128 1.38 0.40 11.71
N GLY A 129 0.97 0.01 12.91
CA GLY A 129 1.75 -0.80 13.83
C GLY A 129 2.58 -0.02 14.84
N TYR A 130 2.18 1.22 15.15
CA TYR A 130 2.90 2.06 16.10
C TYR A 130 3.13 1.34 17.45
N GLU A 131 2.09 0.76 18.04
CA GLU A 131 2.17 0.03 19.31
C GLU A 131 3.07 -1.22 19.21
N ASN A 132 2.98 -1.95 18.10
CA ASN A 132 3.83 -3.12 17.85
C ASN A 132 5.32 -2.74 17.78
N LEU A 133 5.64 -1.60 17.18
CA LEU A 133 7.02 -1.10 17.10
C LEU A 133 7.55 -0.73 18.49
N ILE A 134 6.76 0.03 19.27
CA ILE A 134 7.13 0.42 20.65
C ILE A 134 7.35 -0.83 21.50
N ALA A 135 6.43 -1.81 21.45
CA ALA A 135 6.55 -3.05 22.20
C ALA A 135 7.78 -3.88 21.78
N ARG A 136 8.13 -3.88 20.49
CA ARG A 136 9.21 -4.73 19.95
C ARG A 136 10.61 -4.15 20.18
N PHE A 137 10.76 -2.84 20.15
CA PHE A 137 12.07 -2.18 20.14
C PHE A 137 12.30 -1.24 21.33
N GLY A 138 11.25 -0.76 21.98
CA GLY A 138 11.33 0.34 22.94
C GLY A 138 11.44 1.70 22.22
N ALA A 139 10.85 2.73 22.83
CA ALA A 139 10.78 4.08 22.24
C ALA A 139 12.15 4.68 21.93
N ASP A 140 13.16 4.45 22.79
CA ASP A 140 14.48 5.07 22.68
C ASP A 140 15.27 4.65 21.44
N ARG A 141 14.93 3.51 20.84
CA ARG A 141 15.59 2.98 19.63
C ARG A 141 14.91 3.43 18.33
N LEU A 142 13.70 3.95 18.42
CA LEU A 142 12.84 4.20 17.28
C LEU A 142 12.97 5.63 16.77
N THR A 143 13.11 5.77 15.46
CA THR A 143 12.96 7.01 14.72
C THR A 143 11.77 6.89 13.77
N PHE A 144 10.83 7.82 13.88
CA PHE A 144 9.63 7.90 13.06
C PHE A 144 9.71 9.06 12.07
N VAL A 145 9.33 8.80 10.82
CA VAL A 145 9.18 9.80 9.75
C VAL A 145 7.77 9.72 9.19
N GLY A 146 7.09 10.86 9.16
CA GLY A 146 5.73 10.97 8.63
C GLY A 146 4.77 11.74 9.54
N PRO A 147 3.52 11.92 9.09
CA PRO A 147 2.48 12.61 9.84
C PRO A 147 2.06 11.80 11.09
N ASN A 148 1.81 12.51 12.20
CA ASN A 148 1.30 11.94 13.44
C ASN A 148 -0.23 11.96 13.47
N TYR A 149 -0.85 10.79 13.62
CA TYR A 149 -2.30 10.61 13.76
C TYR A 149 -2.70 9.93 15.07
N LEU A 150 -1.83 9.89 16.08
CA LEU A 150 -2.10 9.25 17.36
C LEU A 150 -3.03 10.06 18.27
N GLY A 151 -3.27 11.34 17.97
CA GLY A 151 -3.96 12.27 18.88
C GLY A 151 -3.16 12.60 20.16
N LYS A 152 -1.90 12.17 20.21
CA LYS A 152 -0.95 12.35 21.33
C LYS A 152 0.49 12.44 20.80
N PRO A 153 1.46 12.87 21.61
CA PRO A 153 2.86 12.88 21.21
C PRO A 153 3.38 11.48 20.82
N VAL A 154 4.24 11.43 19.80
CA VAL A 154 4.97 10.22 19.41
C VAL A 154 6.02 9.90 20.47
N GLN A 155 6.13 8.65 20.88
CA GLN A 155 7.19 8.14 21.76
C GLN A 155 8.37 7.69 20.90
N GLY A 156 9.57 8.14 21.26
CA GLY A 156 10.77 7.96 20.45
C GLY A 156 11.11 9.21 19.65
N ASN A 157 12.11 9.12 18.78
CA ASN A 157 12.54 10.24 17.96
C ASN A 157 11.55 10.45 16.80
N TRP A 158 11.01 11.65 16.63
CA TRP A 158 10.09 11.97 15.53
C TRP A 158 10.64 13.12 14.69
N LEU A 159 10.92 12.81 13.41
CA LEU A 159 11.48 13.79 12.47
C LEU A 159 10.40 14.60 11.71
N GLY A 160 9.12 14.32 11.98
CA GLY A 160 8.03 14.90 11.21
C GLY A 160 7.91 14.31 9.79
N PRO A 161 7.01 14.87 8.95
CA PRO A 161 6.97 14.58 7.53
C PRO A 161 8.23 15.07 6.82
N VAL A 162 8.81 14.22 5.98
CA VAL A 162 10.01 14.52 5.17
C VAL A 162 9.66 14.43 3.69
N SER A 163 10.28 15.27 2.86
CA SER A 163 10.02 15.26 1.42
C SER A 163 10.55 13.97 0.76
N GLN A 164 9.96 13.59 -0.36
CA GLN A 164 10.35 12.40 -1.14
C GLN A 164 11.83 12.44 -1.58
N GLU A 165 12.38 13.64 -1.78
CA GLU A 165 13.78 13.88 -2.15
C GLU A 165 14.77 13.50 -1.04
N LEU A 166 14.36 13.67 0.22
CA LEU A 166 15.22 13.44 1.37
C LEU A 166 15.10 12.01 1.93
N LEU A 167 14.02 11.28 1.60
CA LEU A 167 13.80 9.92 2.08
C LEU A 167 14.96 8.95 1.77
N PRO A 168 15.59 8.93 0.57
CA PRO A 168 16.74 8.06 0.31
C PRO A 168 17.87 8.25 1.32
N THR A 169 18.17 9.51 1.70
CA THR A 169 19.19 9.83 2.71
C THR A 169 18.80 9.29 4.08
N VAL A 170 17.53 9.41 4.46
CA VAL A 170 17.04 8.90 5.76
C VAL A 170 17.09 7.37 5.82
N TYR A 171 16.63 6.67 4.78
CA TYR A 171 16.75 5.21 4.71
C TYR A 171 18.21 4.75 4.79
N ASN A 172 19.12 5.44 4.09
CA ASN A 172 20.55 5.08 4.12
C ASN A 172 21.23 5.32 5.47
N ARG A 173 20.64 6.13 6.35
CA ARG A 173 21.09 6.32 7.73
C ARG A 173 20.53 5.28 8.69
N ALA A 174 19.52 4.50 8.31
CA ALA A 174 18.90 3.51 9.18
C ALA A 174 19.59 2.14 9.12
N ARG A 175 19.81 1.49 10.26
CA ARG A 175 20.26 0.09 10.32
C ARG A 175 19.10 -0.84 9.98
N ILE A 176 18.02 -0.71 10.73
CA ILE A 176 16.80 -1.50 10.59
C ILE A 176 15.69 -0.60 10.07
N PHE A 177 14.95 -1.07 9.07
CA PHE A 177 13.62 -0.57 8.76
C PHE A 177 12.59 -1.57 9.30
N ALA A 178 11.68 -1.08 10.14
CA ALA A 178 10.65 -1.91 10.75
C ALA A 178 9.26 -1.45 10.35
N HIS A 179 8.44 -2.39 9.88
CA HIS A 179 7.02 -2.16 9.63
C HIS A 179 6.21 -3.37 10.11
N LEU A 180 5.54 -3.19 11.24
CA LEU A 180 4.80 -4.24 11.95
C LEU A 180 3.32 -3.89 12.05
N PRO A 181 2.62 -3.67 10.91
CA PRO A 181 1.26 -3.16 10.96
C PRO A 181 0.33 -4.13 11.70
N GLU A 182 -0.59 -3.58 12.49
CA GLU A 182 -1.68 -4.39 13.04
C GLU A 182 -2.59 -4.89 11.92
N TRP A 183 -2.71 -4.07 10.87
CA TRP A 183 -3.60 -4.30 9.76
C TRP A 183 -2.85 -4.75 8.52
N ILE A 184 -3.59 -5.33 7.58
CA ILE A 184 -2.98 -5.69 6.31
C ILE A 184 -2.65 -4.39 5.57
N GLU A 185 -1.35 -4.23 5.29
CA GLU A 185 -0.83 -3.23 4.38
C GLU A 185 -0.93 -3.81 2.96
N PRO A 186 -1.75 -3.24 2.05
CA PRO A 186 -1.99 -3.79 0.71
C PRO A 186 -0.71 -4.08 -0.06
N MET A 187 0.32 -3.25 0.13
CA MET A 187 1.58 -3.37 -0.57
C MET A 187 2.78 -3.10 0.33
N GLY A 188 2.94 -1.88 0.85
CA GLY A 188 4.12 -1.50 1.63
C GLY A 188 5.23 -0.88 0.79
N ARG A 189 4.95 0.24 0.10
CA ARG A 189 5.93 0.96 -0.72
C ARG A 189 7.22 1.31 0.04
N THR A 190 7.10 1.77 1.28
CA THR A 190 8.24 2.18 2.11
C THR A 190 9.16 1.00 2.46
N VAL A 191 8.62 -0.22 2.50
CA VAL A 191 9.41 -1.45 2.67
C VAL A 191 10.31 -1.69 1.46
N VAL A 192 9.78 -1.48 0.25
CA VAL A 192 10.54 -1.62 -1.00
C VAL A 192 11.63 -0.54 -1.09
N GLU A 193 11.29 0.71 -0.77
CA GLU A 193 12.26 1.81 -0.72
C GLU A 193 13.40 1.52 0.28
N ALA A 194 13.06 1.08 1.49
CA ALA A 194 14.03 0.73 2.52
C ALA A 194 14.95 -0.43 2.11
N ALA A 195 14.38 -1.46 1.46
CA ALA A 195 15.13 -2.60 0.93
C ALA A 195 16.15 -2.17 -0.12
N LEU A 196 15.75 -1.31 -1.07
CA LEU A 196 16.63 -0.80 -2.10
C LEU A 196 17.74 0.10 -1.53
N CYS A 197 17.50 0.78 -0.42
CA CYS A 197 18.53 1.50 0.34
C CYS A 197 19.37 0.61 1.28
N GLY A 198 19.15 -0.71 1.27
CA GLY A 198 19.94 -1.69 2.00
C GLY A 198 19.70 -1.75 3.51
N CYS A 199 18.52 -1.34 3.98
CA CYS A 199 18.15 -1.54 5.39
C CYS A 199 17.96 -3.03 5.69
N GLU A 200 18.29 -3.47 6.90
CA GLU A 200 17.78 -4.73 7.43
C GLU A 200 16.26 -4.59 7.66
N LEU A 201 15.46 -5.55 7.22
CA LEU A 201 14.00 -5.45 7.28
C LEU A 201 13.43 -6.28 8.42
N VAL A 202 12.64 -5.65 9.29
CA VAL A 202 11.83 -6.35 10.31
C VAL A 202 10.35 -6.13 9.99
N LEU A 203 9.72 -7.18 9.46
CA LEU A 203 8.34 -7.17 8.97
C LEU A 203 7.53 -8.27 9.65
N ASN A 204 6.20 -8.14 9.66
CA ASN A 204 5.29 -9.23 9.99
C ASN A 204 4.61 -9.79 8.72
N ASP A 205 3.70 -10.74 8.90
CA ASP A 205 2.95 -11.42 7.83
C ASP A 205 1.83 -10.58 7.20
N ARG A 206 1.69 -9.31 7.62
CA ARG A 206 0.61 -8.40 7.18
C ARG A 206 1.06 -7.37 6.14
N VAL A 207 2.23 -7.52 5.55
CA VAL A 207 2.77 -6.60 4.54
C VAL A 207 2.63 -7.19 3.15
N GLY A 208 1.81 -6.60 2.29
CA GLY A 208 1.44 -7.18 0.99
C GLY A 208 2.61 -7.55 0.08
N VAL A 209 3.69 -6.75 0.06
CA VAL A 209 4.86 -7.03 -0.79
C VAL A 209 5.57 -8.35 -0.40
N THR A 210 5.44 -8.81 0.84
CA THR A 210 6.04 -10.08 1.28
C THR A 210 5.31 -11.31 0.73
N SER A 211 4.15 -11.11 0.09
CA SER A 211 3.49 -12.18 -0.67
C SER A 211 4.11 -12.44 -2.05
N TYR A 212 5.18 -11.72 -2.40
CA TYR A 212 6.04 -12.00 -3.55
C TYR A 212 7.39 -12.58 -3.12
N PRO A 213 8.07 -13.34 -4.02
CA PRO A 213 9.47 -13.68 -3.83
C PRO A 213 10.31 -12.43 -3.58
N PRO A 214 11.24 -12.42 -2.58
CA PRO A 214 12.06 -11.26 -2.26
C PRO A 214 12.75 -10.61 -3.46
N ARG A 215 13.24 -11.42 -4.40
CA ARG A 215 13.86 -10.94 -5.65
C ARG A 215 12.97 -10.01 -6.46
N ASP A 216 11.65 -10.12 -6.40
CA ASP A 216 10.74 -9.32 -7.24
C ASP A 216 10.55 -7.89 -6.74
N TRP A 217 10.98 -7.59 -5.51
CA TRP A 217 10.86 -6.26 -4.91
C TRP A 217 12.14 -5.75 -4.23
N GLN A 218 13.16 -6.59 -4.02
CA GLN A 218 14.46 -6.16 -3.49
C GLN A 218 15.52 -5.93 -4.58
N ASP A 219 15.31 -6.44 -5.80
CA ASP A 219 16.23 -6.28 -6.93
C ASP A 219 15.93 -4.97 -7.69
N PRO A 220 16.85 -3.99 -7.73
CA PRO A 220 16.64 -2.71 -8.41
C PRO A 220 16.40 -2.85 -9.92
N THR A 221 16.99 -3.84 -10.59
CA THR A 221 16.75 -4.05 -12.03
C THR A 221 15.33 -4.56 -12.26
N ARG A 222 14.82 -5.43 -11.39
CA ARG A 222 13.43 -5.88 -11.46
C ARG A 222 12.46 -4.77 -11.12
N VAL A 223 12.75 -3.98 -10.09
CA VAL A 223 11.92 -2.85 -9.67
C VAL A 223 11.88 -1.74 -10.74
N GLY A 224 13.00 -1.45 -11.39
CA GLY A 224 13.05 -0.47 -12.47
C GLY A 224 12.14 -0.81 -13.66
N ALA A 225 11.93 -2.11 -13.92
CA ALA A 225 11.09 -2.61 -15.03
C ALA A 225 9.60 -2.81 -14.68
N ASN A 226 9.16 -2.35 -13.50
CA ASN A 226 7.80 -2.63 -13.00
C ASN A 226 6.69 -2.08 -13.89
N ALA A 227 6.88 -0.87 -14.43
CA ALA A 227 5.90 -0.21 -15.28
C ALA A 227 5.65 -1.00 -16.58
N GLU A 228 6.73 -1.40 -17.26
CA GLU A 228 6.67 -2.16 -18.50
C GLU A 228 6.00 -3.53 -18.29
N ARG A 229 6.38 -4.22 -17.21
CA ARG A 229 5.78 -5.52 -16.85
C ARG A 229 4.29 -5.41 -16.58
N PHE A 230 3.87 -4.36 -15.87
CA PHE A 230 2.46 -4.11 -15.62
C PHE A 230 1.66 -3.97 -16.92
N TRP A 231 2.12 -3.10 -17.82
CA TRP A 231 1.42 -2.87 -19.08
C TRP A 231 1.38 -4.13 -19.94
N SER A 232 2.49 -4.87 -20.02
CA SER A 232 2.54 -6.15 -20.73
C SER A 232 1.56 -7.19 -20.16
N ASP A 233 1.50 -7.33 -18.83
CA ASP A 233 0.59 -8.27 -18.16
C ASP A 233 -0.88 -7.85 -18.35
N LEU A 234 -1.16 -6.54 -18.30
CA LEU A 234 -2.50 -6.00 -18.52
C LEU A 234 -2.97 -6.19 -19.95
N GLU A 235 -2.14 -5.84 -20.94
CA GLU A 235 -2.45 -6.02 -22.36
C GLU A 235 -2.69 -7.49 -22.70
N ARG A 236 -1.85 -8.40 -22.18
CA ARG A 236 -2.06 -9.85 -22.36
C ARG A 236 -3.37 -10.33 -21.75
N THR A 237 -3.80 -9.74 -20.63
CA THR A 237 -5.07 -10.09 -19.98
C THR A 237 -6.27 -9.48 -20.73
N LEU A 238 -6.06 -8.41 -21.49
CA LEU A 238 -7.08 -7.74 -22.30
C LEU A 238 -7.16 -8.25 -23.74
N ALA A 239 -6.23 -9.10 -24.18
CA ALA A 239 -6.26 -9.77 -25.48
C ALA A 239 -7.29 -10.91 -25.48
#